data_AF-A0A392T089-F1
#
_entry.id   AF-A0A392T089-F1
#
_cell.length_a   1.000
_cell.length_b   1.000
_cell.length_c   1.000
_cell.angle_alpha   90.00
_cell.angle_beta   90.00
_cell.angle_gamma   90.00
#
_symmetry.space_group_name_H-M   'P 1'
#
loop_
_entity.id
_entity.type
_entity.pdbx_description
1 polymer ?
#
loop_
_entity_poly.entity_id
_entity_poly.type
_entity_poly.pdbx_seq_one_letter_code
_entity_poly.pdbx_strand_id
1 'polypeptide(L)' 'IVIGSSSNSECNFPAVFNFGDSNSDTGGLAASLLPPTPPYGETYFHRPEGRFSNGRLVIDFIGNY' A
#
# COMPACT_ATOMS: atom_id res chain seq x y z
N ILE A 1 -0.93 4.11 -12.69
CA ILE A 1 0.27 3.27 -12.81
C ILE A 1 1.10 3.82 -13.97
N VAL A 2 2.27 4.38 -13.68
CA VAL A 2 3.26 4.67 -14.72
C VAL A 2 4.10 3.40 -14.88
N ILE A 3 4.08 2.78 -16.05
CA ILE A 3 4.95 1.64 -16.37
C ILE A 3 6.08 2.19 -17.24
N GLY A 4 7.28 2.33 -16.67
CA GLY A 4 8.47 2.74 -17.40
C GLY A 4 9.05 1.59 -18.21
N SER A 5 9.24 1.79 -19.52
CA SER A 5 9.94 0.86 -20.41
C SER A 5 11.45 1.11 -20.36
N SER A 6 12.25 0.08 -20.08
CA SER A 6 13.70 0.20 -19.89
C SER A 6 14.46 0.21 -21.22
N SER A 7 15.08 1.35 -21.59
CA SER A 7 16.19 1.41 -22.55
C SER A 7 17.51 1.55 -21.79
N ASN A 8 18.15 0.41 -21.49
CA ASN A 8 19.56 0.23 -21.04
C ASN A 8 20.14 1.19 -19.98
N SER A 9 19.29 1.93 -19.29
CA SER A 9 19.58 2.83 -18.17
C SER A 9 18.53 2.52 -17.12
N GLU A 10 18.95 2.15 -15.92
CA GLU A 10 18.03 1.88 -14.82
C GLU A 10 17.19 3.15 -14.57
N CYS A 11 15.88 3.04 -14.78
CA CYS A 11 14.98 4.13 -14.48
C CYS A 11 14.81 4.18 -12.95
N ASN A 12 15.45 5.16 -12.32
CA ASN A 12 15.37 5.34 -10.86
C ASN A 12 14.13 6.14 -10.50
N PHE A 13 13.16 5.48 -9.87
CA PHE A 13 11.98 6.12 -9.29
C PHE A 13 12.13 6.10 -7.75
N PRO A 14 12.61 7.19 -7.12
CA PRO A 14 12.91 7.19 -5.69
C PRO A 14 11.66 7.16 -4.80
N ALA A 15 10.47 7.36 -5.38
CA ALA A 15 9.21 7.37 -4.64
C ALA A 15 8.04 6.96 -5.53
N VAL A 16 7.00 6.41 -4.89
CA VAL A 16 5.71 6.12 -5.50
C VAL A 16 4.64 6.97 -4.83
N PHE A 17 3.95 7.80 -5.60
CA PHE A 17 2.76 8.51 -5.15
C PHE A 17 1.52 7.72 -5.57
N ASN A 18 0.79 7.20 -4.58
CA ASN A 18 -0.41 6.41 -4.79
C ASN A 18 -1.65 7.24 -4.44
N PHE A 19 -2.62 7.27 -5.36
CA PHE A 19 -3.95 7.82 -5.15
C PHE A 19 -4.96 6.70 -5.37
N GLY A 20 -5.97 6.60 -4.51
CA GLY A 20 -6.95 5.53 -4.63
C GLY A 20 -7.93 5.50 -3.48
N ASP A 21 -8.40 4.29 -3.21
CA ASP A 21 -9.38 3.95 -2.19
C ASP A 21 -8.77 2.97 -1.16
N SER A 22 -9.64 2.27 -0.44
CA SER A 22 -9.28 1.28 0.58
C SER A 22 -8.32 0.20 0.10
N ASN A 23 -8.30 -0.13 -1.20
CA ASN A 23 -7.45 -1.20 -1.74
C ASN A 23 -5.97 -0.81 -1.83
N SER A 24 -5.65 0.48 -1.73
CA SER A 24 -4.27 0.97 -1.75
C SER A 24 -3.92 1.88 -0.56
N ASP A 25 -4.89 2.13 0.33
CA ASP A 25 -4.70 2.91 1.54
C ASP A 25 -3.91 2.15 2.61
N THR A 26 -2.70 2.63 2.90
CA THR A 26 -1.80 2.04 3.90
C THR A 26 -1.97 2.61 5.30
N GLY A 27 -2.98 3.45 5.54
CA GLY A 27 -3.30 4.02 6.86
C GLY A 27 -3.80 5.47 6.85
N GLY A 28 -3.98 6.07 5.67
CA GLY A 28 -4.48 7.44 5.50
C GLY A 28 -5.85 7.66 6.09
N LEU A 29 -6.82 6.75 5.88
CA LEU A 29 -8.13 6.86 6.54
C LEU A 29 -8.01 6.71 8.06
N ALA A 30 -7.23 5.72 8.52
CA ALA A 30 -7.01 5.48 9.95
C ALA A 30 -6.37 6.67 10.67
N ALA A 31 -5.46 7.38 10.00
CA ALA A 31 -4.78 8.55 10.54
C ALA A 31 -5.65 9.83 10.50
N SER A 32 -6.62 9.92 9.60
CA SER A 32 -7.39 11.15 9.36
C SER A 32 -8.81 11.14 9.91
N LEU A 33 -9.50 10.00 9.87
CA LEU A 33 -10.92 9.90 10.20
C LEU A 33 -11.18 8.74 11.16
N LEU A 34 -11.14 7.50 10.65
CA LEU A 34 -11.56 6.31 11.39
C LEU A 34 -10.72 5.10 10.97
N PRO A 35 -10.20 4.31 11.93
CA PRO A 35 -9.46 3.10 11.61
C PRO A 35 -10.38 1.95 11.16
N PRO A 36 -9.92 1.09 10.25
CA PRO A 36 -10.60 -0.18 9.95
C PRO A 36 -10.70 -1.05 11.22
N THR A 37 -11.85 -1.68 11.42
CA THR A 37 -12.13 -2.58 12.54
C THR A 37 -11.83 -4.04 12.18
N PRO A 38 -11.78 -4.98 13.13
CA PRO A 38 -11.63 -6.41 12.83
C PRO A 38 -12.54 -6.88 11.68
N PRO A 39 -12.06 -7.77 10.78
CA PRO A 39 -10.90 -8.66 10.96
C PRO A 39 -9.55 -8.11 10.42
N TYR A 40 -9.49 -6.85 9.98
CA TYR A 40 -8.32 -6.34 9.27
C TYR A 40 -7.02 -6.36 10.08
N GLY A 41 -5.95 -6.88 9.47
CA GLY A 41 -4.63 -7.07 10.08
C GLY A 41 -4.42 -8.37 10.87
N GLU A 42 -5.47 -9.18 11.13
CA GLU A 42 -5.35 -10.37 12.00
C GLU A 42 -4.47 -11.48 11.42
N THR A 43 -4.52 -11.72 10.10
CA THR A 43 -3.88 -12.88 9.48
C THR A 43 -2.37 -12.71 9.27
N TYR A 44 -1.92 -11.58 8.74
CA TYR A 44 -0.50 -11.36 8.36
C TYR A 44 0.27 -10.53 9.39
N PHE A 45 -0.33 -9.44 9.88
CA PHE A 45 0.33 -8.53 10.82
C PHE A 45 0.05 -8.89 12.29
N HIS A 46 -0.97 -9.71 12.54
CA HIS A 46 -1.46 -10.11 13.87
C HIS A 46 -1.85 -8.93 14.77
N ARG A 47 -2.16 -7.78 14.17
CA ARG A 47 -2.69 -6.57 14.80
C ARG A 47 -3.26 -5.62 13.75
N PRO A 48 -4.15 -4.68 14.11
CA PRO A 48 -4.61 -3.65 13.18
C PRO A 48 -3.46 -2.77 12.70
N GLU A 49 -3.31 -2.63 11.39
CA GLU A 49 -2.29 -1.77 10.74
C GLU A 49 -2.92 -0.59 9.98
N GLY A 50 -4.19 -0.30 10.22
CA GLY A 50 -4.88 0.82 9.57
C GLY A 50 -5.28 0.57 8.11
N ARG A 51 -5.26 -0.68 7.65
CA ARG A 51 -5.51 -1.09 6.26
C ARG A 51 -6.81 -1.89 6.15
N PHE A 52 -7.53 -1.79 5.05
CA PHE A 52 -8.70 -2.64 4.76
C PHE A 52 -8.29 -4.02 4.18
N SER A 53 -7.32 -4.68 4.83
CA SER A 53 -6.82 -5.99 4.43
C SER A 53 -6.31 -6.78 5.63
N ASN A 54 -6.38 -8.11 5.57
CA ASN A 54 -5.74 -8.99 6.54
C ASN A 54 -4.23 -9.16 6.31
N GLY A 55 -3.67 -8.48 5.30
CA GLY A 55 -2.24 -8.45 5.04
C GLY A 55 -1.81 -7.34 4.09
N ARG A 56 -0.76 -7.61 3.32
CA ARG A 56 -0.17 -6.64 2.39
C ARG A 56 -1.16 -6.20 1.30
N LEU A 57 -1.02 -4.96 0.85
CA LEU A 57 -1.73 -4.38 -0.30
C LEU A 57 -0.87 -4.50 -1.55
N VAL A 58 -1.46 -4.34 -2.74
CA VAL A 58 -0.72 -4.45 -4.01
C VAL A 58 0.44 -3.44 -4.07
N ILE A 59 0.27 -2.27 -3.45
CA ILE A 59 1.29 -1.21 -3.40
C ILE A 59 2.55 -1.64 -2.63
N ASP A 60 2.42 -2.53 -1.64
CA ASP A 60 3.59 -3.06 -0.91
C ASP A 60 4.47 -3.90 -1.83
N PHE A 61 3.91 -4.53 -2.86
CA PHE A 61 4.72 -5.34 -3.80
C PHE A 61 5.37 -4.46 -4.88
N ILE A 62 4.76 -3.33 -5.21
CA ILE A 62 5.28 -2.39 -6.21
C ILE A 62 6.46 -1.58 -5.66
N GLY A 63 6.36 -1.11 -4.40
CA GLY A 63 7.41 -0.28 -3.79
C GLY A 63 8.63 -1.04 -3.26
N ASN A 64 8.67 -2.38 -3.39
CA ASN A 64 9.77 -3.24 -2.95
C ASN A 64 10.68 -3.71 -4.12
N TYR A 65 10.52 -3.11 -5.30
CA TYR A 65 11.46 -3.20 -6.43
C TYR A 65 12.20 -1.88 -6.56
#